data_AF-A0A9E4F1H4-F1
#
_entry.id   AF-A0A9E4F1H4-F1
#
_cell.length_a   1.000
_cell.length_b   1.000
_cell.length_c   1.000
_cell.angle_alpha   90.00
_cell.angle_beta   90.00
_cell.angle_gamma   90.00
#
_symmetry.space_group_name_H-M   'P 1'
#
loop_
_entity.id
_entity.type
_entity.pdbx_description
1 polymer ?
#
loop_
_entity_poly.entity_id
_entity_poly.type
_entity_poly.pdbx_seq_one_letter_code
_entity_poly.pdbx_strand_id
1 'polypeptide(L)'
;MLILFLINFHGEIQKIFFQLNPVRRISILLRRAMRIRLPDESVATIASAAFSLAEKHMGAIIVVEHRDLTDSLLRSPGEEIEADIQPALLETIFFKGAPYHDGAAVVRENKVSRVGCVLPLSDNRSLPPEFGTRHRAAVGITERCDALAIVISEERGAITCVEGGLIKAMENEDELASWLTARLRAAREAGQTKGRISLRHVFENWQPKLAALAAVIFLWSLGGQENQNPQNFFPQLESKVEEEFRVQVHYYNIPSGVTLPADAAKEVKIRIRGRRDLL
;
A
#
# COMPACT_ATOMS: atom_id res chain seq x y z
N MET A 1 13.95 21.45 28.92
CA MET A 1 14.39 21.58 27.51
C MET A 1 14.25 20.28 26.72
N LEU A 2 14.78 19.14 27.17
CA LEU A 2 14.69 17.86 26.44
C LEU A 2 13.25 17.33 26.28
N ILE A 3 12.40 17.49 27.29
CA ILE A 3 10.98 17.08 27.26
C ILE A 3 10.18 17.92 26.24
N LEU A 4 10.49 19.22 26.12
CA LEU A 4 9.84 20.12 25.17
C LEU A 4 10.22 19.79 23.71
N PHE A 5 11.49 19.40 23.49
CA PHE A 5 11.98 18.90 22.20
C PHE A 5 11.25 17.61 21.80
N LEU A 6 11.07 16.68 22.74
CA LEU A 6 10.43 15.38 22.52
C LEU A 6 8.93 15.50 22.21
N ILE A 7 8.23 16.49 22.80
CA ILE A 7 6.82 16.79 22.52
C ILE A 7 6.67 17.45 21.14
N ASN A 8 7.54 18.40 20.80
CA ASN A 8 7.47 19.13 19.52
C ASN A 8 7.83 18.22 18.32
N PHE A 9 8.76 17.28 18.51
CA PHE A 9 9.17 16.31 17.49
C PHE A 9 8.39 14.98 17.51
N HIS A 10 7.42 14.80 18.42
CA HIS A 10 6.72 13.52 18.57
C HIS A 10 6.03 13.08 17.27
N GLY A 11 5.42 14.03 16.55
CA GLY A 11 4.77 13.78 15.26
C GLY A 11 5.74 13.51 14.09
N GLU A 12 6.95 14.07 14.13
CA GLU A 12 7.97 13.83 13.11
C GLU A 12 8.67 12.48 13.29
N ILE A 13 8.91 12.05 14.54
CA ILE A 13 9.48 10.74 14.85
C ILE A 13 8.53 9.62 14.41
N GLN A 14 7.21 9.77 14.60
CA GLN A 14 6.23 8.80 14.09
C GLN A 14 6.26 8.69 12.56
N LYS A 15 6.43 9.80 11.84
CA LYS A 15 6.58 9.79 10.37
C LYS A 15 7.88 9.11 9.93
N ILE A 16 8.99 9.34 10.63
CA ILE A 16 10.27 8.70 10.36
C ILE A 16 10.18 7.19 10.66
N PHE A 17 9.55 6.78 11.76
CA PHE A 17 9.31 5.37 12.08
C PHE A 17 8.41 4.68 11.04
N PHE A 18 7.40 5.39 10.51
CA PHE A 18 6.56 4.90 9.42
C PHE A 18 7.35 4.74 8.10
N GLN A 19 8.32 5.62 7.81
CA GLN A 19 9.22 5.51 6.65
C GLN A 19 10.35 4.46 6.83
N LEU A 20 10.64 4.09 8.08
CA LEU A 20 11.63 3.09 8.47
C LEU A 20 11.00 1.73 8.79
N ASN A 21 9.72 1.48 8.45
CA ASN A 21 9.13 0.16 8.64
C ASN A 21 9.86 -0.87 7.74
N PRO A 22 10.68 -1.78 8.32
CA PRO A 22 11.45 -2.74 7.55
C PRO A 22 10.54 -3.75 6.84
N VAL A 23 9.33 -3.99 7.38
CA VAL A 23 8.31 -4.87 6.78
C VAL A 23 7.73 -4.26 5.50
N ARG A 24 7.57 -2.92 5.44
CA ARG A 24 7.14 -2.25 4.21
C ARG A 24 8.25 -2.26 3.15
N ARG A 25 9.52 -2.09 3.54
CA ARG A 25 10.66 -2.21 2.61
C ARG A 25 10.84 -3.64 2.11
N ILE A 26 10.74 -4.64 2.98
CA ILE A 26 10.82 -6.06 2.63
C ILE A 26 9.64 -6.46 1.74
N SER A 27 8.41 -6.00 2.02
CA SER A 27 7.26 -6.27 1.15
C SER A 27 7.35 -5.54 -0.19
N ILE A 28 7.87 -4.31 -0.27
CA ILE A 28 8.18 -3.64 -1.54
C ILE A 28 9.29 -4.40 -2.30
N LEU A 29 10.31 -4.90 -1.62
CA LEU A 29 11.41 -5.64 -2.24
C LEU A 29 10.96 -7.05 -2.69
N LEU A 30 10.09 -7.71 -1.92
CA LEU A 30 9.40 -8.95 -2.28
C LEU A 30 8.40 -8.73 -3.42
N ARG A 31 7.64 -7.64 -3.45
CA ARG A 31 6.76 -7.27 -4.58
C ARG A 31 7.57 -6.91 -5.83
N ARG A 32 8.70 -6.23 -5.69
CA ARG A 32 9.67 -6.04 -6.78
C ARG A 32 10.20 -7.38 -7.32
N ALA A 33 10.29 -8.40 -6.48
CA ALA A 33 10.63 -9.77 -6.89
C ALA A 33 9.42 -10.56 -7.44
N MET A 34 8.23 -10.35 -6.89
CA MET A 34 6.94 -10.91 -7.32
C MET A 34 6.37 -10.06 -8.45
N ARG A 35 6.78 -10.43 -9.67
CA ARG A 35 6.36 -9.83 -10.93
C ARG A 35 4.83 -9.65 -10.98
N ILE A 36 4.35 -8.41 -11.01
CA ILE A 36 2.98 -8.08 -11.43
C ILE A 36 2.87 -8.51 -12.90
N ARG A 37 2.06 -9.54 -13.17
CA ARG A 37 1.83 -10.04 -14.52
C ARG A 37 0.53 -9.44 -15.03
N LEU A 38 0.60 -8.61 -16.05
CA LEU A 38 -0.55 -8.35 -16.92
C LEU A 38 -0.51 -9.39 -18.05
N PRO A 39 -1.52 -10.26 -18.21
CA PRO A 39 -1.64 -11.14 -19.36
C PRO A 39 -1.70 -10.35 -20.68
N ASP A 40 -1.21 -10.93 -21.77
CA ASP A 40 -1.26 -10.29 -23.09
C ASP A 40 -2.72 -9.99 -23.52
N GLU A 41 -3.67 -10.87 -23.16
CA GLU A 41 -5.11 -10.68 -23.38
C GLU A 41 -5.64 -9.42 -22.70
N SER A 42 -5.17 -9.12 -21.49
CA SER A 42 -5.57 -7.96 -20.72
C SER A 42 -4.99 -6.67 -21.28
N VAL A 43 -3.76 -6.73 -21.80
CA VAL A 43 -3.15 -5.62 -22.53
C VAL A 43 -3.97 -5.30 -23.78
N ALA A 44 -4.36 -6.32 -24.55
CA ALA A 44 -5.25 -6.15 -25.70
C ALA A 44 -6.60 -5.56 -25.27
N THR A 45 -7.17 -6.05 -24.17
CA THR A 45 -8.45 -5.55 -23.64
C THR A 45 -8.36 -4.07 -23.24
N ILE A 46 -7.28 -3.64 -22.59
CA ILE A 46 -7.04 -2.22 -22.24
C ILE A 46 -6.90 -1.38 -23.51
N ALA A 47 -6.15 -1.87 -24.50
CA ALA A 47 -5.95 -1.16 -25.75
C ALA A 47 -7.28 -0.97 -26.48
N SER A 48 -8.04 -2.05 -26.67
CA SER A 48 -9.39 -2.01 -27.26
C SER A 48 -10.32 -1.05 -26.51
N ALA A 49 -10.32 -1.10 -25.18
CA ALA A 49 -11.13 -0.20 -24.36
C ALA A 49 -10.71 1.27 -24.53
N ALA A 50 -9.42 1.57 -24.61
CA ALA A 50 -8.92 2.93 -24.82
C ALA A 50 -9.37 3.49 -26.18
N PHE A 51 -9.34 2.67 -27.24
CA PHE A 51 -9.82 3.06 -28.56
C PHE A 51 -11.35 3.22 -28.61
N SER A 52 -12.11 2.34 -27.95
CA SER A 52 -13.57 2.52 -27.81
C SER A 52 -13.94 3.81 -27.06
N LEU A 53 -13.22 4.14 -25.98
CA LEU A 53 -13.39 5.40 -25.24
C LEU A 53 -13.07 6.62 -26.14
N ALA A 54 -12.01 6.52 -26.94
CA ALA A 54 -11.58 7.57 -27.86
C ALA A 54 -12.63 7.83 -28.96
N GLU A 55 -13.17 6.80 -29.59
CA GLU A 55 -14.25 6.90 -30.59
C GLU A 55 -15.51 7.56 -30.03
N LYS A 56 -15.79 7.32 -28.74
CA LYS A 56 -16.91 7.92 -28.02
C LYS A 56 -16.60 9.30 -27.43
N HIS A 57 -15.42 9.85 -27.71
CA HIS A 57 -14.93 11.13 -27.15
C HIS A 57 -15.03 11.19 -25.62
N MET A 58 -14.82 10.06 -24.95
CA MET A 58 -14.83 9.99 -23.49
C MET A 58 -13.42 10.19 -22.94
N GLY A 59 -13.24 11.30 -22.22
CA GLY A 59 -11.97 11.61 -21.57
C GLY A 59 -11.67 10.62 -20.45
N ALA A 60 -10.49 10.01 -20.49
CA ALA A 60 -10.11 8.98 -19.52
C ALA A 60 -8.63 9.02 -19.17
N ILE A 61 -8.30 8.48 -18.00
CA ILE A 61 -6.93 8.27 -17.56
C ILE A 61 -6.82 6.93 -16.83
N ILE A 62 -6.05 6.02 -17.41
CA ILE A 62 -5.84 4.66 -16.92
C ILE A 62 -4.38 4.54 -16.51
N VAL A 63 -4.14 4.27 -15.23
CA VAL A 63 -2.80 4.07 -14.68
C VAL A 63 -2.57 2.57 -14.52
N VAL A 64 -1.61 2.02 -15.25
CA VAL A 64 -1.20 0.62 -15.13
C VAL A 64 0.01 0.57 -14.19
N GLU A 65 -0.19 -0.06 -13.02
CA GLU A 65 0.88 -0.28 -12.07
C GLU A 65 1.92 -1.26 -12.61
N HIS A 66 3.17 -1.00 -12.27
CA HIS A 66 4.28 -1.81 -12.74
C HIS A 66 5.04 -2.48 -11.60
N ARG A 67 6.04 -1.86 -10.96
CA ARG A 67 6.72 -2.44 -9.79
C ARG A 67 6.39 -1.71 -8.51
N ASP A 68 6.23 -0.40 -8.58
CA ASP A 68 5.90 0.43 -7.44
C ASP A 68 4.37 0.58 -7.33
N LEU A 69 3.86 0.53 -6.10
CA LEU A 69 2.44 0.75 -5.82
C LEU A 69 2.13 2.24 -5.86
N THR A 70 1.02 2.57 -6.51
CA THR A 70 0.62 3.96 -6.69
C THR A 70 -0.13 4.53 -5.48
N ASP A 71 -0.68 3.68 -4.59
CA ASP A 71 -1.56 4.09 -3.48
C ASP A 71 -0.99 5.24 -2.63
N SER A 72 0.31 5.21 -2.31
CA SER A 72 0.94 6.26 -1.48
C SER A 72 1.26 7.56 -2.21
N LEU A 73 1.07 7.59 -3.53
CA LEU A 73 1.32 8.76 -4.38
C LEU A 73 0.01 9.45 -4.79
N LEU A 74 -1.13 8.77 -4.65
CA LEU A 74 -2.45 9.34 -4.91
C LEU A 74 -2.73 10.48 -3.93
N ARG A 75 -3.30 11.59 -4.42
CA ARG A 75 -3.81 12.67 -3.55
C ARG A 75 -5.10 12.28 -2.86
N SER A 76 -5.95 11.52 -3.56
CA SER A 76 -7.14 10.87 -3.02
C SER A 76 -7.18 9.43 -3.51
N PRO A 77 -7.38 8.44 -2.63
CA PRO A 77 -7.31 7.03 -2.99
C PRO A 77 -8.43 6.58 -3.94
N GLY A 78 -9.53 7.31 -4.06
CA GLY A 78 -10.70 6.87 -4.83
C GLY A 78 -11.39 5.66 -4.19
N GLU A 79 -12.21 4.96 -4.96
CA GLU A 79 -12.97 3.78 -4.53
C GLU A 79 -12.26 2.48 -4.98
N GLU A 80 -12.23 1.48 -4.11
CA GLU A 80 -11.67 0.16 -4.40
C GLU A 80 -12.74 -0.76 -4.97
N ILE A 81 -12.52 -1.33 -6.16
CA ILE A 81 -13.52 -2.16 -6.85
C ILE A 81 -13.02 -3.58 -7.18
N GLU A 82 -11.71 -3.79 -7.29
CA GLU A 82 -11.06 -5.10 -7.55
C GLU A 82 -11.74 -5.93 -8.66
N ALA A 83 -12.12 -5.25 -9.74
CA ALA A 83 -12.91 -5.80 -10.82
C ALA A 83 -12.05 -6.28 -11.99
N ASP A 84 -12.52 -7.29 -12.72
CA ASP A 84 -11.82 -7.76 -13.92
C ASP A 84 -11.87 -6.69 -15.02
N ILE A 85 -10.79 -6.59 -15.79
CA ILE A 85 -10.66 -5.57 -16.82
C ILE A 85 -11.60 -5.92 -17.98
N GLN A 86 -12.60 -5.08 -18.21
CA GLN A 86 -13.54 -5.21 -19.32
C GLN A 86 -13.79 -3.85 -19.97
N PRO A 87 -13.96 -3.78 -21.30
CA PRO A 87 -14.24 -2.51 -21.98
C PRO A 87 -15.49 -1.82 -21.44
N ALA A 88 -16.57 -2.57 -21.23
CA ALA A 88 -17.82 -2.05 -20.68
C ALA A 88 -17.66 -1.42 -19.27
N LEU A 89 -16.78 -1.99 -18.45
CA LEU A 89 -16.47 -1.43 -17.12
C LEU A 89 -15.77 -0.07 -17.25
N LEU A 90 -14.72 0.00 -18.07
CA LEU A 90 -13.98 1.25 -18.28
C LEU A 90 -14.86 2.33 -18.92
N GLU A 91 -15.69 1.96 -19.88
CA GLU A 91 -16.71 2.87 -20.46
C GLU A 91 -17.67 3.40 -19.40
N THR A 92 -18.16 2.55 -18.50
CA THR A 92 -19.08 2.96 -17.43
C THR A 92 -18.40 3.91 -16.45
N ILE A 93 -17.13 3.65 -16.10
CA ILE A 93 -16.35 4.51 -15.19
C ILE A 93 -16.16 5.91 -15.77
N PHE A 94 -15.82 6.00 -17.06
CA PHE A 94 -15.49 7.27 -17.72
C PHE A 94 -16.69 7.92 -18.44
N PHE A 95 -17.89 7.34 -18.34
CA PHE A 95 -19.09 7.95 -18.88
C PHE A 95 -19.38 9.30 -18.22
N LYS A 96 -19.74 10.30 -19.04
CA LYS A 96 -20.00 11.66 -18.56
C LYS A 96 -21.19 11.67 -17.60
N GLY A 97 -20.95 12.11 -16.36
CA GLY A 97 -21.94 12.11 -15.29
C GLY A 97 -21.90 10.88 -14.37
N ALA A 98 -21.05 9.89 -14.64
CA ALA A 98 -20.75 8.83 -13.68
C ALA A 98 -19.95 9.40 -12.49
N PRO A 99 -20.09 8.85 -11.26
CA PRO A 99 -19.42 9.42 -10.07
C PRO A 99 -17.89 9.52 -10.16
N TYR A 100 -17.24 8.67 -10.97
CA TYR A 100 -15.79 8.51 -10.99
C TYR A 100 -15.10 8.98 -12.28
N HIS A 101 -15.85 9.54 -13.23
CA HIS A 101 -15.34 9.90 -14.57
C HIS A 101 -14.26 11.00 -14.57
N ASP A 102 -14.19 11.81 -13.51
CA ASP A 102 -13.20 12.88 -13.36
C ASP A 102 -11.90 12.43 -12.66
N GLY A 103 -11.81 11.16 -12.25
CA GLY A 103 -10.61 10.59 -11.66
C GLY A 103 -9.90 9.57 -12.55
N ALA A 104 -8.84 8.97 -12.02
CA ALA A 104 -8.13 7.89 -12.68
C ALA A 104 -8.66 6.52 -12.28
N ALA A 105 -8.57 5.58 -13.22
CA ALA A 105 -8.66 4.16 -12.96
C ALA A 105 -7.25 3.60 -12.77
N VAL A 106 -7.03 2.81 -11.73
CA VAL A 106 -5.76 2.14 -11.45
C VAL A 106 -5.92 0.66 -11.78
N VAL A 107 -5.03 0.14 -12.61
CA VAL A 107 -4.94 -1.26 -12.98
C VAL A 107 -3.76 -1.90 -12.28
N ARG A 108 -4.02 -2.95 -11.50
CA ARG A 108 -3.06 -3.72 -10.71
C ARG A 108 -3.32 -5.20 -10.91
N GLU A 109 -2.27 -5.98 -11.15
CA GLU A 109 -2.35 -7.46 -11.14
C GLU A 109 -3.53 -8.03 -11.96
N ASN A 110 -3.77 -7.45 -13.15
CA ASN A 110 -4.86 -7.82 -14.05
C ASN A 110 -6.29 -7.41 -13.64
N LYS A 111 -6.42 -6.50 -12.67
CA LYS A 111 -7.71 -5.97 -12.22
C LYS A 111 -7.71 -4.46 -12.24
N VAL A 112 -8.88 -3.87 -12.44
CA VAL A 112 -9.12 -2.47 -12.06
C VAL A 112 -9.23 -2.47 -10.55
N SER A 113 -8.17 -2.06 -9.85
CA SER A 113 -8.13 -2.06 -8.39
C SER A 113 -8.93 -0.90 -7.82
N ARG A 114 -8.74 0.30 -8.39
CA ARG A 114 -9.36 1.54 -7.91
C ARG A 114 -9.87 2.42 -9.04
N VAL A 115 -10.88 3.23 -8.74
CA VAL A 115 -11.46 4.22 -9.66
C VAL A 115 -11.70 5.55 -8.97
N GLY A 116 -11.80 6.63 -9.74
CA GLY A 116 -11.99 7.96 -9.17
C GLY A 116 -10.76 8.47 -8.40
N CYS A 117 -9.57 7.91 -8.64
CA CYS A 117 -8.36 8.31 -7.95
C CYS A 117 -7.91 9.70 -8.39
N VAL A 118 -7.51 10.55 -7.44
CA VAL A 118 -6.96 11.87 -7.76
C VAL A 118 -5.44 11.78 -7.79
N LEU A 119 -4.86 11.99 -8.97
CA LEU A 119 -3.43 11.87 -9.20
C LEU A 119 -2.65 13.15 -8.86
N PRO A 120 -1.36 13.04 -8.54
CA PRO A 120 -0.46 14.19 -8.52
C PRO A 120 -0.34 14.77 -9.94
N LEU A 121 -0.32 16.10 -10.03
CA LEU A 121 -0.07 16.85 -11.26
C LEU A 121 1.42 17.14 -11.32
N SER A 122 1.98 17.11 -12.52
CA SER A 122 3.33 17.58 -12.77
C SER A 122 3.41 19.10 -12.63
N ASP A 123 4.50 19.58 -12.05
CA ASP A 123 4.87 21.00 -11.97
C ASP A 123 5.65 21.46 -13.21
N ASN A 124 5.88 20.56 -14.17
CA ASN A 124 6.62 20.84 -15.39
C ASN A 124 5.87 21.84 -16.29
N ARG A 125 6.36 23.08 -16.32
CA ARG A 125 5.81 24.19 -17.12
C ARG A 125 6.14 24.09 -18.62
N SER A 126 7.04 23.19 -19.00
CA SER A 126 7.43 22.96 -20.39
C SER A 126 6.44 22.06 -21.13
N LEU A 127 5.42 21.52 -20.46
CA LEU A 127 4.36 20.76 -21.11
C LEU A 127 3.55 21.65 -22.06
N PRO A 128 3.24 21.18 -23.28
CA PRO A 128 2.43 21.92 -24.23
C PRO A 128 1.10 22.43 -23.63
N PRO A 129 0.67 23.66 -23.95
CA PRO A 129 -0.53 24.27 -23.39
C PRO A 129 -1.83 23.52 -23.74
N GLU A 130 -1.85 22.80 -24.85
CA GLU A 130 -2.96 21.94 -25.27
C GLU A 130 -3.16 20.72 -24.35
N PHE A 131 -2.17 20.34 -23.54
CA PHE A 131 -2.31 19.26 -22.60
C PHE A 131 -3.11 19.72 -21.39
N GLY A 132 -4.30 19.13 -21.22
CA GLY A 132 -5.19 19.38 -20.09
C GLY A 132 -4.70 18.78 -18.76
N THR A 133 -5.56 18.84 -17.75
CA THR A 133 -5.28 18.34 -16.39
C THR A 133 -5.03 16.82 -16.35
N ARG A 134 -5.72 16.03 -17.17
CA ARG A 134 -5.49 14.57 -17.28
C ARG A 134 -4.07 14.24 -17.76
N HIS A 135 -3.56 14.95 -18.76
CA HIS A 135 -2.17 14.78 -19.22
C HIS A 135 -1.17 15.18 -18.13
N ARG A 136 -1.38 16.33 -17.46
CA ARG A 136 -0.54 16.75 -16.34
C ARG A 136 -0.57 15.75 -15.17
N ALA A 137 -1.71 15.12 -14.91
CA ALA A 137 -1.86 14.05 -13.94
C ALA A 137 -1.07 12.79 -14.32
N ALA A 138 -1.15 12.37 -15.58
CA ALA A 138 -0.38 11.25 -16.10
C ALA A 138 1.13 11.49 -16.01
N VAL A 139 1.59 12.69 -16.38
CA VAL A 139 3.00 13.07 -16.20
C VAL A 139 3.37 13.06 -14.71
N GLY A 140 2.54 13.67 -13.86
CA GLY A 140 2.85 13.80 -12.42
C GLY A 140 2.94 12.46 -11.68
N ILE A 141 2.13 11.46 -12.04
CA ILE A 141 2.23 10.13 -11.42
C ILE A 141 3.45 9.35 -11.96
N THR A 142 3.70 9.41 -13.27
CA THR A 142 4.79 8.66 -13.93
C THR A 142 6.18 9.27 -13.70
N GLU A 143 6.27 10.54 -13.28
CA GLU A 143 7.52 11.15 -12.79
C GLU A 143 7.91 10.61 -11.40
N ARG A 144 6.95 10.12 -10.62
CA ARG A 144 7.13 9.72 -9.21
C ARG A 144 7.24 8.20 -9.01
N CYS A 145 6.79 7.41 -9.98
CA CYS A 145 6.86 5.95 -9.96
C CYS A 145 6.99 5.39 -11.37
N ASP A 146 7.23 4.07 -11.46
CA ASP A 146 7.40 3.37 -12.73
C ASP A 146 6.08 2.93 -13.38
N ALA A 147 4.95 3.48 -12.94
CA ALA A 147 3.66 3.22 -13.56
C ALA A 147 3.62 3.74 -15.01
N LEU A 148 2.76 3.14 -15.81
CA LEU A 148 2.43 3.60 -17.15
C LEU A 148 1.07 4.28 -17.08
N ALA A 149 0.90 5.42 -17.75
CA ALA A 149 -0.40 6.08 -17.82
C ALA A 149 -0.88 6.19 -19.26
N ILE A 150 -2.14 5.86 -19.50
CA ILE A 150 -2.82 6.00 -20.78
C ILE A 150 -3.84 7.11 -20.61
N VAL A 151 -3.79 8.13 -21.46
CA VAL A 151 -4.67 9.29 -21.43
C VAL A 151 -5.45 9.35 -22.73
N ILE A 152 -6.76 9.47 -22.61
CA ILE A 152 -7.68 9.65 -23.75
C ILE A 152 -8.22 11.07 -23.68
N SER A 153 -8.05 11.82 -24.77
CA SER A 153 -8.54 13.19 -24.89
C SER A 153 -10.05 13.23 -25.15
N GLU A 154 -10.81 13.93 -24.30
CA GLU A 154 -12.23 14.18 -24.51
C GLU A 154 -12.49 15.04 -25.77
N GLU A 155 -11.58 15.98 -26.06
CA GLU A 155 -11.77 16.93 -27.16
C GLU A 155 -11.38 16.33 -28.51
N ARG A 156 -10.27 15.58 -28.56
CA ARG A 156 -9.66 15.15 -29.83
C ARG A 156 -9.79 13.65 -30.09
N GLY A 157 -10.21 12.86 -29.10
CA GLY A 157 -10.12 11.39 -29.17
C GLY A 157 -8.68 10.87 -29.26
N ALA A 158 -7.67 11.74 -29.12
CA ALA A 158 -6.27 11.34 -29.19
C ALA A 158 -5.88 10.52 -27.95
N ILE A 159 -5.19 9.41 -28.17
CA ILE A 159 -4.66 8.55 -27.13
C ILE A 159 -3.17 8.85 -26.98
N THR A 160 -2.74 9.13 -25.75
CA THR A 160 -1.33 9.32 -25.42
C THR A 160 -0.95 8.45 -24.24
N CYS A 161 0.23 7.84 -24.30
CA CYS A 161 0.83 7.14 -23.18
C CYS A 161 1.91 7.99 -22.55
N VAL A 162 2.09 7.82 -21.25
CA VAL A 162 3.09 8.51 -20.46
C VAL A 162 3.90 7.50 -19.65
N GLU A 163 5.21 7.64 -19.68
CA GLU A 163 6.18 6.83 -18.94
C GLU A 163 7.35 7.72 -18.51
N GLY A 164 7.66 7.77 -17.21
CA GLY A 164 8.77 8.60 -16.72
C GLY A 164 8.62 10.08 -17.07
N GLY A 165 7.39 10.59 -17.18
CA GLY A 165 7.09 11.94 -17.63
C GLY A 165 7.20 12.20 -19.14
N LEU A 166 7.61 11.21 -19.94
CA LEU A 166 7.66 11.31 -21.39
C LEU A 166 6.32 10.91 -22.01
N ILE A 167 5.77 11.75 -22.88
CA ILE A 167 4.49 11.53 -23.54
C ILE A 167 4.75 10.99 -24.96
N LYS A 168 4.00 9.95 -25.36
CA LYS A 168 4.00 9.40 -26.71
C LYS A 168 2.56 9.22 -27.19
N ALA A 169 2.24 9.76 -28.37
CA ALA A 169 0.94 9.51 -29.01
C ALA A 169 0.86 8.07 -29.56
N MET A 170 -0.35 7.52 -29.58
CA MET A 170 -0.66 6.20 -30.14
C MET A 170 -1.64 6.36 -31.29
N GLU A 171 -1.33 5.79 -32.44
CA GLU A 171 -2.16 5.94 -33.65
C GLU A 171 -3.16 4.79 -33.81
N ASN A 172 -2.83 3.59 -33.34
CA ASN A 172 -3.67 2.41 -33.46
C ASN A 172 -3.56 1.47 -32.25
N GLU A 173 -4.51 0.54 -32.15
CA GLU A 173 -4.63 -0.39 -31.02
C GLU A 173 -3.40 -1.30 -30.89
N ASP A 174 -2.88 -1.79 -32.02
CA ASP A 174 -1.70 -2.65 -32.07
C ASP A 174 -0.44 -1.93 -31.54
N GLU A 175 -0.28 -0.65 -31.86
CA GLU A 175 0.82 0.18 -31.36
C GLU A 175 0.74 0.33 -29.84
N LEU A 176 -0.45 0.62 -29.31
CA LEU A 176 -0.67 0.74 -27.87
C LEU A 176 -0.41 -0.58 -27.15
N ALA A 177 -0.96 -1.68 -27.66
CA ALA A 177 -0.75 -3.01 -27.10
C ALA A 177 0.73 -3.42 -27.13
N SER A 178 1.42 -3.16 -28.24
CA SER A 178 2.85 -3.41 -28.39
C SER A 178 3.68 -2.53 -27.44
N TRP A 179 3.32 -1.27 -27.28
CA TRP A 179 3.97 -0.34 -26.36
C TRP A 179 3.86 -0.82 -24.90
N LEU A 180 2.64 -1.16 -24.46
CA LEU A 180 2.38 -1.69 -23.12
C LEU A 180 3.13 -3.00 -22.89
N THR A 181 3.03 -3.93 -23.84
CA THR A 181 3.70 -5.24 -23.78
C THR A 181 5.21 -5.05 -23.68
N ALA A 182 5.79 -4.16 -24.48
CA ALA A 182 7.24 -3.90 -24.46
C ALA A 182 7.71 -3.35 -23.10
N ARG A 183 6.97 -2.42 -22.46
CA ARG A 183 7.34 -1.86 -21.15
C ARG A 183 7.18 -2.88 -20.03
N LEU A 184 6.04 -3.55 -19.99
CA LEU A 184 5.73 -4.56 -18.97
C LEU A 184 6.65 -5.79 -19.10
N ARG A 185 7.18 -6.07 -20.32
CA ARG A 185 8.18 -7.13 -20.56
C ARG A 185 9.63 -6.67 -20.45
N ALA A 186 10.04 -5.45 -20.82
CA ALA A 186 11.43 -5.01 -20.66
C ALA A 186 11.87 -5.07 -19.19
N ALA A 187 10.93 -4.83 -18.29
CA ALA A 187 11.10 -5.06 -16.87
C ALA A 187 11.37 -6.52 -16.46
N ARG A 188 10.87 -7.48 -17.25
CA ARG A 188 11.08 -8.93 -17.11
C ARG A 188 12.54 -9.30 -17.34
N GLU A 189 13.24 -8.61 -18.24
CA GLU A 189 14.63 -8.93 -18.63
C GLU A 189 15.67 -8.20 -17.78
N ALA A 190 15.46 -6.91 -17.50
CA ALA A 190 16.33 -6.13 -16.61
C ALA A 190 16.35 -6.68 -15.17
N GLY A 191 15.26 -7.32 -14.72
CA GLY A 191 15.18 -8.02 -13.44
C GLY A 191 15.76 -9.44 -13.45
N GLN A 192 15.87 -10.08 -14.62
CA GLN A 192 16.48 -11.42 -14.75
C GLN A 192 18.02 -11.37 -14.79
N THR A 193 18.60 -10.31 -15.36
CA THR A 193 20.07 -10.13 -15.34
C THR A 193 20.60 -9.77 -13.94
N LYS A 194 19.79 -9.13 -13.08
CA LYS A 194 20.11 -8.90 -11.66
C LYS A 194 19.51 -9.93 -10.69
N GLY A 195 18.73 -10.88 -11.20
CA GLY A 195 18.07 -11.96 -10.45
C GLY A 195 19.00 -13.14 -10.12
N ARG A 196 20.28 -13.06 -10.48
CA ARG A 196 21.34 -13.79 -9.79
C ARG A 196 21.89 -12.88 -8.70
N ILE A 197 21.05 -12.57 -7.69
CA ILE A 197 21.59 -12.29 -6.37
C ILE A 197 22.36 -13.56 -6.04
N SER A 198 23.67 -13.48 -6.26
CA SER A 198 24.59 -14.55 -5.99
C SER A 198 24.35 -14.94 -4.53
N LEU A 199 23.68 -16.07 -4.30
CA LEU A 199 23.65 -16.70 -2.98
C LEU A 199 25.09 -16.83 -2.46
N ARG A 200 26.09 -16.91 -3.36
CA ARG A 200 27.50 -16.80 -2.99
C ARG A 200 27.87 -15.49 -2.32
N HIS A 201 27.35 -14.30 -2.65
CA HIS A 201 27.68 -13.07 -1.90
C HIS A 201 26.95 -12.98 -0.53
N VAL A 202 25.86 -13.71 -0.33
CA VAL A 202 25.19 -13.80 0.98
C VAL A 202 25.92 -14.80 1.89
N PHE A 203 26.48 -15.86 1.30
CA PHE A 203 27.30 -16.89 1.99
C PHE A 203 28.80 -16.57 2.02
N GLU A 204 29.31 -15.69 1.16
CA GLU A 204 30.63 -15.10 1.24
C GLU A 204 30.56 -14.11 2.40
N ASN A 205 31.43 -14.31 3.38
CA ASN A 205 31.38 -13.70 4.71
C ASN A 205 30.35 -14.30 5.68
N TRP A 206 30.07 -15.61 5.59
CA TRP A 206 29.39 -16.32 6.69
C TRP A 206 30.24 -16.35 7.98
N GLN A 207 31.58 -16.29 7.87
CA GLN A 207 32.49 -16.27 9.02
C GLN A 207 32.23 -15.10 9.99
N PRO A 208 32.21 -13.81 9.56
CA PRO A 208 31.90 -12.71 10.47
C PRO A 208 30.43 -12.70 10.94
N LYS A 209 29.49 -13.23 10.14
CA LYS A 209 28.08 -13.36 10.54
C LYS A 209 27.90 -14.40 11.64
N LEU A 210 28.57 -15.54 11.55
CA LEU A 210 28.61 -16.53 12.61
C LEU A 210 29.41 -16.07 13.82
N ALA A 211 30.51 -15.33 13.63
CA ALA A 211 31.25 -14.75 14.74
C ALA A 211 30.39 -13.74 15.50
N ALA A 212 29.59 -12.92 14.81
CA ALA A 212 28.63 -12.01 15.43
C ALA A 212 27.50 -12.77 16.14
N LEU A 213 26.92 -13.81 15.52
CA LEU A 213 25.90 -14.65 16.15
C LEU A 213 26.45 -15.37 17.38
N ALA A 214 27.65 -15.95 17.28
CA ALA A 214 28.34 -16.61 18.37
C ALA A 214 28.73 -15.63 19.47
N ALA A 215 29.16 -14.41 19.13
CA ALA A 215 29.42 -13.36 20.11
C ALA A 215 28.13 -12.96 20.85
N VAL A 216 27.00 -12.84 20.15
CA VAL A 216 25.69 -12.57 20.77
C VAL A 216 25.27 -13.73 21.67
N ILE A 217 25.39 -14.97 21.21
CA ILE A 217 25.08 -16.18 22.02
C ILE A 217 26.03 -16.29 23.22
N PHE A 218 27.31 -15.95 23.04
CA PHE A 218 28.32 -15.97 24.09
C PHE A 218 28.09 -14.86 25.11
N LEU A 219 27.69 -13.66 24.68
CA LEU A 219 27.31 -12.56 25.56
C LEU A 219 26.03 -12.90 26.33
N TRP A 220 25.06 -13.55 25.68
CA TRP A 220 23.86 -14.10 26.31
C TRP A 220 24.17 -15.23 27.28
N SER A 221 25.18 -16.05 27.00
CA SER A 221 25.64 -17.12 27.88
C SER A 221 26.38 -16.58 29.11
N LEU A 222 27.19 -15.52 28.94
CA LEU A 222 27.89 -14.83 30.02
C LEU A 222 26.96 -14.01 30.92
N GLY A 223 25.88 -13.44 30.37
CA GLY A 223 24.84 -12.74 31.13
C GLY A 223 23.69 -13.63 31.61
N GLY A 224 23.67 -14.91 31.22
CA GLY A 224 22.51 -15.79 31.30
C GLY A 224 22.51 -16.78 32.47
N GLN A 225 23.11 -16.41 33.61
CA GLN A 225 22.87 -17.08 34.89
C GLN A 225 21.98 -16.25 35.83
N GLU A 226 21.11 -15.41 35.27
CA GLU A 226 19.92 -14.96 35.97
C GLU A 226 18.73 -15.19 35.05
N ASN A 227 17.79 -16.02 35.51
CA ASN A 227 16.62 -16.50 34.78
C ASN A 227 15.77 -15.33 34.23
N GLN A 228 16.11 -14.84 33.05
CA GLN A 228 15.29 -13.87 32.33
C GLN A 228 14.77 -14.50 31.04
N ASN A 229 13.57 -15.04 31.19
CA ASN A 229 12.63 -15.46 30.16
C ASN A 229 12.62 -14.43 29.00
N PRO A 230 12.70 -14.84 27.71
CA PRO A 230 12.78 -13.92 26.57
C PRO A 230 11.58 -12.96 26.41
N GLN A 231 10.51 -13.14 27.19
CA GLN A 231 9.40 -12.18 27.28
C GLN A 231 9.76 -10.87 28.02
N ASN A 232 10.90 -10.81 28.74
CA ASN A 232 11.32 -9.63 29.50
C ASN A 232 12.22 -8.66 28.73
N PHE A 233 12.52 -8.93 27.44
CA PHE A 233 13.43 -8.09 26.65
C PHE A 233 12.77 -6.80 26.12
N PHE A 234 11.42 -6.71 26.12
CA PHE A 234 10.65 -5.53 25.69
C PHE A 234 9.68 -5.02 26.78
N PRO A 235 10.10 -4.68 28.02
CA PRO A 235 9.16 -4.28 29.04
C PRO A 235 8.74 -2.80 28.94
N GLN A 236 9.36 -2.01 28.06
CA GLN A 236 9.15 -0.56 28.02
C GLN A 236 8.16 -0.06 26.96
N LEU A 237 7.54 -0.93 26.14
CA LEU A 237 6.60 -0.45 25.12
C LEU A 237 5.12 -0.72 25.34
N GLU A 238 4.69 -1.66 26.19
CA GLU A 238 3.24 -1.83 26.43
C GLU A 238 2.95 -2.75 27.64
N SER A 239 3.14 -2.25 28.86
CA SER A 239 2.66 -2.97 30.05
C SER A 239 1.14 -2.82 30.20
N LYS A 240 0.38 -3.64 29.46
CA LYS A 240 -1.00 -3.95 29.84
C LYS A 240 -0.96 -4.82 31.09
N VAL A 241 -1.29 -4.24 32.24
CA VAL A 241 -1.40 -4.93 33.51
C VAL A 241 -2.81 -5.56 33.59
N GLU A 242 -2.88 -6.81 34.06
CA GLU A 242 -4.13 -7.46 34.44
C GLU A 242 -4.20 -7.48 35.97
N GLU A 243 -5.20 -6.84 36.56
CA GLU A 243 -5.49 -6.93 38.00
C GLU A 243 -6.84 -7.63 38.22
N GLU A 244 -6.91 -8.45 39.28
CA GLU A 244 -8.11 -9.20 39.68
C GLU A 244 -8.65 -8.65 41.00
N PHE A 245 -9.86 -8.11 40.97
CA PHE A 245 -10.55 -7.58 42.13
C PHE A 245 -11.65 -8.54 42.58
N ARG A 246 -11.78 -8.74 43.89
CA ARG A 246 -12.93 -9.44 44.48
C ARG A 246 -13.87 -8.41 45.07
N VAL A 247 -15.09 -8.33 44.52
CA VAL A 247 -16.11 -7.38 44.97
C VAL A 247 -17.23 -8.15 45.64
N GLN A 248 -17.60 -7.73 46.85
CA GLN A 248 -18.73 -8.31 47.57
C GLN A 248 -20.05 -7.85 46.94
N VAL A 249 -20.97 -8.78 46.73
CA VAL A 249 -22.27 -8.49 46.13
C VAL A 249 -23.29 -8.21 47.23
N HIS A 250 -23.81 -6.98 47.26
CA HIS A 250 -24.90 -6.59 48.13
C HIS A 250 -26.21 -6.53 47.33
N TYR A 251 -27.21 -7.32 47.75
CA TYR A 251 -28.54 -7.32 47.15
C TYR A 251 -29.41 -6.26 47.83
N TYR A 252 -29.98 -5.34 47.05
CA TYR A 252 -30.92 -4.32 47.53
C TYR A 252 -32.29 -4.49 46.86
N ASN A 253 -33.35 -4.06 47.55
CA ASN A 253 -34.72 -4.02 47.02
C ASN A 253 -35.31 -5.39 46.63
N ILE A 254 -35.15 -6.39 47.49
CA ILE A 254 -35.74 -7.73 47.31
C ILE A 254 -37.25 -7.65 47.57
N PRO A 255 -38.11 -8.00 46.60
CA PRO A 255 -39.57 -7.94 46.76
C PRO A 255 -40.07 -8.85 47.90
N SER A 256 -41.09 -8.38 48.63
CA SER A 256 -41.71 -9.14 49.72
C SER A 256 -42.36 -10.44 49.20
N GLY A 257 -41.65 -11.56 49.36
CA GLY A 257 -42.07 -12.88 48.89
C GLY A 257 -40.95 -13.71 48.25
N VAL A 258 -39.80 -13.11 47.96
CA VAL A 258 -38.63 -13.79 47.37
C VAL A 258 -37.57 -14.04 48.45
N THR A 259 -37.28 -15.30 48.74
CA THR A 259 -36.15 -15.71 49.58
C THR A 259 -34.93 -16.00 48.71
N LEU A 260 -33.79 -15.38 49.02
CA LEU A 260 -32.53 -15.68 48.35
C LEU A 260 -32.09 -17.11 48.71
N PRO A 261 -31.68 -17.94 47.73
CA PRO A 261 -31.09 -19.24 48.00
C PRO A 261 -29.81 -19.08 48.85
N ALA A 262 -29.51 -20.05 49.73
CA ALA A 262 -28.29 -20.01 50.56
C ALA A 262 -26.98 -19.99 49.75
N ASP A 263 -27.06 -20.33 48.46
CA ASP A 263 -25.97 -20.35 47.46
C ASP A 263 -25.97 -19.11 46.54
N ALA A 264 -26.65 -18.03 46.94
CA ALA A 264 -26.56 -16.77 46.21
C ALA A 264 -25.11 -16.25 46.24
N ALA A 265 -24.58 -15.86 45.08
CA ALA A 265 -23.19 -15.47 44.91
C ALA A 265 -22.81 -14.27 45.81
N LYS A 266 -21.94 -14.51 46.79
CA LYS A 266 -21.49 -13.49 47.76
C LYS A 266 -20.29 -12.66 47.27
N GLU A 267 -19.54 -13.19 46.31
CA GLU A 267 -18.36 -12.53 45.73
C GLU A 267 -18.33 -12.70 44.21
N VAL A 268 -17.94 -11.64 43.49
CA VAL A 268 -17.67 -11.67 42.05
C VAL A 268 -16.20 -11.32 41.81
N LYS A 269 -15.54 -12.14 40.99
CA LYS A 269 -14.17 -11.90 40.53
C LYS A 269 -14.20 -11.10 39.24
N ILE A 270 -13.62 -9.90 39.26
CA ILE A 270 -13.55 -9.02 38.11
C ILE A 270 -12.09 -8.93 37.67
N ARG A 271 -11.81 -9.31 36.44
CA ARG A 271 -10.48 -9.18 35.82
C ARG A 271 -10.49 -7.98 34.88
N ILE A 272 -9.63 -7.01 35.15
CA ILE A 272 -9.55 -5.78 34.33
C ILE A 272 -8.16 -5.73 33.70
N ARG A 273 -8.12 -5.51 32.38
CA ARG A 273 -6.88 -5.43 31.60
C ARG A 273 -6.73 -4.01 31.05
N GLY A 274 -5.68 -3.32 31.47
CA GLY A 274 -5.51 -1.91 31.18
C GLY A 274 -4.07 -1.44 31.29
N ARG A 275 -3.83 -0.19 30.92
CA ARG A 275 -2.53 0.46 31.10
C ARG A 275 -2.37 0.79 32.59
N ARG A 276 -1.18 0.60 33.16
CA ARG A 276 -0.92 0.67 34.62
C ARG A 276 -1.24 2.02 35.29
N ASP A 277 -1.41 3.07 34.48
CA ASP A 277 -1.79 4.43 34.88
C ASP A 277 -3.31 4.66 34.93
N LEU A 278 -4.11 3.70 34.44
CA LEU A 278 -5.58 3.77 34.31
C LEU A 278 -6.33 2.70 35.12
N LEU A 279 -5.60 1.77 35.74
CA LEU A 279 -6.11 0.76 36.69
C LEU A 279 -5.77 1.21 38.11
#